data_AF-X1A7T9-F1
#
_entry.id   AF-X1A7T9-F1
#
_cell.length_a   1.000
_cell.length_b   1.000
_cell.length_c   1.000
_cell.angle_alpha   90.00
_cell.angle_beta   90.00
_cell.angle_gamma   90.00
#
_symmetry.space_group_name_H-M   'P 1'
#
loop_
_entity.id
_entity.type
_entity.pdbx_description
1 polymer ?
#
loop_
_entity_poly.entity_id
_entity_poly.type
_entity_poly.pdbx_seq_one_letter_code
_entity_poly.pdbx_strand_id
1 'polypeptide(L)' 'MAEVMTCPECGAKEDETVKSMFSVREPAIRRQGEYAECVKCGFQGRIPKSLLSEKQ' A
#
# COMPACT_ATOMS: atom_id res chain seq x y z
N MET A 1 -17.33 -3.98 3.72
CA MET A 1 -16.79 -3.05 2.72
C MET A 1 -15.29 -3.07 2.90
N ALA A 2 -14.50 -3.46 1.89
CA ALA A 2 -13.05 -3.50 2.02
C ALA A 2 -12.51 -2.07 2.14
N GLU A 3 -11.86 -1.72 3.25
CA GLU A 3 -11.19 -0.44 3.41
C GLU A 3 -9.93 -0.44 2.54
N VAL A 4 -10.01 0.15 1.35
CA VAL A 4 -8.88 0.24 0.42
C VAL A 4 -7.92 1.31 0.94
N MET A 5 -6.73 0.91 1.40
CA MET A 5 -5.72 1.85 1.84
C MET A 5 -5.30 2.73 0.65
N THR A 6 -5.25 4.04 0.88
CA THR A 6 -4.86 5.02 -0.14
C THR A 6 -3.73 5.87 0.41
N CYS A 7 -2.71 6.12 -0.40
CA CYS A 7 -1.58 6.96 -0.02
C CYS A 7 -2.10 8.41 0.19
N PRO A 8 -1.88 9.01 1.36
CA PRO A 8 -2.36 10.37 1.64
C PRO A 8 -1.63 11.44 0.82
N GLU A 9 -0.43 11.17 0.31
CA GLU A 9 0.38 12.13 -0.45
C GLU A 9 -0.01 12.18 -1.93
N CYS A 10 -0.09 11.02 -2.58
CA CYS A 10 -0.32 10.96 -4.03
C CYS A 10 -1.69 10.39 -4.42
N GLY A 11 -2.50 9.97 -3.44
CA GLY A 11 -3.81 9.35 -3.68
C GLY A 11 -3.73 7.95 -4.31
N ALA A 12 -2.55 7.32 -4.37
CA ALA A 12 -2.41 5.97 -4.92
C ALA A 12 -3.20 4.96 -4.09
N LYS A 13 -4.02 4.14 -4.75
CA LYS A 13 -4.78 3.08 -4.08
C LYS A 13 -3.90 1.84 -3.91
N GLU A 14 -4.06 1.11 -2.83
CA GLU A 14 -3.32 -0.14 -2.62
C GLU A 14 -3.54 -1.18 -3.73
N ASP A 15 -4.77 -1.28 -4.21
CA ASP A 15 -5.16 -2.18 -5.31
C ASP A 15 -4.65 -1.70 -6.69
N GLU A 16 -4.14 -0.46 -6.77
CA GLU A 16 -3.50 0.04 -7.99
C GLU A 16 -2.22 -0.75 -8.23
N THR A 17 -2.11 -1.42 -9.37
CA THR A 17 -0.90 -2.18 -9.70
C THR A 17 0.07 -1.27 -10.45
N VAL A 18 1.25 -1.06 -9.89
CA VAL A 18 2.33 -0.32 -10.55
C VAL A 18 3.21 -1.28 -11.34
N LYS A 19 3.66 -0.81 -12.51
CA LYS A 19 4.55 -1.56 -13.38
C LYS A 19 5.98 -1.27 -12.92
N SER A 20 6.53 -2.19 -12.14
CA SER A 20 7.90 -2.07 -11.66
C SER A 20 8.91 -2.24 -12.80
N MET A 21 10.14 -1.77 -12.56
CA MET A 21 11.25 -1.81 -13.54
C MET A 21 11.57 -3.23 -14.03
N PHE A 22 11.20 -4.25 -13.26
CA PHE A 22 11.34 -5.67 -13.57
C PHE A 22 10.10 -6.30 -14.25
N SER A 23 9.14 -5.51 -14.73
CA SER A 23 7.88 -5.99 -15.32
C SER A 23 7.01 -6.87 -14.41
N VAL A 24 7.29 -6.86 -13.10
CA VAL A 24 6.44 -7.51 -12.10
C VAL A 24 5.33 -6.53 -11.73
N ARG A 25 4.08 -7.01 -11.78
CA ARG A 25 2.91 -6.29 -11.27
C ARG A 25 3.00 -6.29 -9.75
N GLU A 26 3.36 -5.16 -9.15
CA GLU A 26 3.38 -5.00 -7.69
C GLU A 26 2.33 -3.96 -7.26
N PRO A 27 1.76 -4.07 -6.04
CA PRO A 27 0.81 -3.08 -5.55
C PRO A 27 1.49 -1.72 -5.40
N ALA A 28 0.75 -0.64 -5.64
CA ALA A 28 1.21 0.74 -5.47
C ALA A 28 1.54 1.06 -4.02
N ILE A 29 1.03 0.27 -3.07
CA ILE A 29 1.35 0.30 -1.65
C ILE A 29 1.91 -1.06 -1.22
N ARG A 30 3.18 -1.09 -0.81
CA ARG A 30 3.84 -2.25 -0.20
C ARG A 30 3.67 -2.23 1.30
N ARG A 31 2.96 -3.23 1.84
CA ARG A 31 2.89 -3.45 3.29
C ARG A 31 4.07 -4.30 3.77
N GLN A 32 4.77 -3.84 4.79
CA GLN A 32 5.80 -4.57 5.53
C GLN A 32 5.46 -4.56 7.02
N GLY A 33 4.66 -5.54 7.44
CA GLY A 33 4.20 -5.65 8.83
C GLY A 33 3.36 -4.43 9.23
N GLU A 34 3.88 -3.63 10.17
CA GLU A 34 3.25 -2.41 10.68
C GLU A 34 3.53 -1.15 9.83
N TYR A 35 4.28 -1.27 8.73
CA TYR A 35 4.63 -0.15 7.85
C TYR A 35 4.04 -0.35 6.45
N ALA A 36 3.70 0.76 5.79
CA ALA A 36 3.32 0.84 4.38
C ALA A 36 4.27 1.79 3.65
N GLU A 37 4.69 1.39 2.46
CA GLU A 37 5.43 2.23 1.53
C GLU A 37 4.62 2.39 0.24
N CYS A 38 4.41 3.62 -0.19
CA CYS A 38 3.85 3.91 -1.50
C CYS A 38 4.96 3.86 -2.56
N VAL A 39 4.89 2.89 -3.46
CA VAL A 39 5.84 2.71 -4.57
C VAL A 39 5.71 3.85 -5.61
N LYS A 40 4.57 4.53 -5.65
CA LYS A 40 4.29 5.60 -6.63
C LYS A 40 4.99 6.93 -6.30
N CYS A 41 5.00 7.32 -5.03
CA CYS A 41 5.62 8.59 -4.58
C CYS A 41 6.77 8.39 -3.58
N GLY A 42 7.00 7.18 -3.09
CA GLY A 42 8.01 6.87 -2.07
C GLY A 42 7.56 7.14 -0.63
N PHE A 43 6.29 7.47 -0.39
CA PHE A 43 5.81 7.77 0.97
C PHE A 43 5.87 6.54 1.87
N GLN A 44 6.56 6.63 3.01
CA GLN A 44 6.63 5.59 4.03
C GLN A 44 5.89 6.03 5.29
N GLY A 45 4.94 5.23 5.75
CA GLY A 45 4.14 5.52 6.93
C GLY A 45 3.82 4.26 7.74
N ARG A 46 3.45 4.45 9.00
CA ARG A 46 2.98 3.35 9.86
C ARG A 46 1.52 3.06 9.55
N ILE A 47 1.19 1.81 9.25
CA ILE A 47 -0.20 1.38 9.05
C ILE A 47 -0.80 1.20 10.45
N PRO A 48 -1.90 1.90 10.78
CA PRO A 48 -2.60 1.63 12.03
C PRO A 48 -3.09 0.17 12.02
N LYS A 49 -2.85 -0.56 13.13
CA LYS A 49 -3.20 -1.99 13.29
C LYS A 49 -4.66 -2.31 12.94
N SER A 50 -5.55 -1.32 12.99
CA SER A 50 -6.95 -1.41 12.56
C SER A 50 -7.13 -1.77 11.07
N LEU A 51 -6.20 -1.37 10.19
CA LEU A 51 -6.21 -1.67 8.74
C LEU A 51 -5.41 -2.94 8.37
N LEU A 52 -4.63 -3.44 9.32
CA LEU A 52 -4.12 -4.82 9.29
C LEU A 52 -5.27 -5.70 9.75
N SER A 53 -6.28 -5.90 8.90
CA SER A 53 -7.34 -6.85 9.21
C SER A 53 -6.72 -8.17 9.58
N GLU A 54 -6.75 -8.42 10.88
CA GLU A 54 -6.64 -9.70 11.53
C GLU A 54 -7.42 -10.71 10.69
N LYS A 55 -6.69 -11.62 10.04
CA LYS A 55 -7.22 -12.96 9.83
C LYS A 55 -7.41 -13.54 11.23
N GLN A 56 -8.59 -13.36 11.82
CA GLN A 56 -9.13 -14.32 12.79
C GLN A 56 -10.03 -15.31 12.03
#